data_AF-A0A932SLW6-F1
#
_entry.id   AF-A0A932SLW6-F1
#
_cell.length_a   1.000
_cell.length_b   1.000
_cell.length_c   1.000
_cell.angle_alpha   90.00
_cell.angle_beta   90.00
_cell.angle_gamma   90.00
#
_symmetry.space_group_name_H-M   'P 1'
#
loop_
_entity.id
_entity.type
_entity.pdbx_description
1 polymer ?
#
loop_
_entity_poly.entity_id
_entity_poly.type
_entity_poly.pdbx_seq_one_letter_code
_entity_poly.pdbx_strand_id
1 'polypeptide(L)'
;MPTFKRLLRCLVAVTILLFIVHMGGEGVSIPIAHAQSNTADSMMTQMAVVMGVIITAMNFLTWVLFYALNIIMDPAFIFGTEPGGQDGSLLMMIHEIWQLSRDLVNVGFAIFLIVTAIYIAVRPAHLEEAKKALPKFVIAIVLVNFTWFIPRVLFDVSQILTYTVYQIPNMLSPNGCVIPPPDGVGPPRPCDIVTNVVFFEDTNDITDGEDGWDCPLRPLVCYQSVPATKPGNIGMQSQVLNGLVINYARLKTLATISDPRAANG
;
A
#
# COMPACT_ATOMS: atom_id res chain seq x y z
N MET A 1 -15.22 28.68 -2.97
CA MET A 1 -14.75 27.30 -3.23
C MET A 1 -15.78 26.16 -2.96
N PRO A 2 -17.09 26.27 -3.27
CA PRO A 2 -18.03 25.13 -3.17
C PRO A 2 -18.22 24.32 -4.47
N THR A 3 -17.74 24.82 -5.62
CA THR A 3 -17.97 24.23 -6.95
C THR A 3 -17.04 23.05 -7.25
N PHE A 4 -15.79 23.09 -6.79
CA PHE A 4 -14.80 22.03 -7.03
C PHE A 4 -15.20 20.68 -6.42
N LYS A 5 -15.77 20.68 -5.20
CA LYS A 5 -16.24 19.45 -4.54
C LYS A 5 -17.45 18.82 -5.24
N ARG A 6 -18.27 19.62 -5.93
CA ARG A 6 -19.42 19.12 -6.72
C ARG A 6 -18.97 18.55 -8.05
N LEU A 7 -17.98 19.19 -8.68
CA LEU A 7 -17.35 18.73 -9.91
C LEU A 7 -16.60 17.40 -9.70
N LEU A 8 -15.86 17.28 -8.59
CA LEU A 8 -15.17 16.04 -8.23
C LEU A 8 -16.16 14.88 -7.98
N ARG A 9 -17.30 15.14 -7.33
CA ARG A 9 -18.33 14.11 -7.11
C ARG A 9 -19.01 13.66 -8.40
N CYS A 10 -19.26 14.59 -9.33
CA CYS A 10 -19.79 14.23 -10.66
C CYS A 10 -18.76 13.45 -11.47
N LEU A 11 -17.48 13.83 -11.41
CA LEU A 11 -16.42 13.18 -12.17
C LEU A 11 -16.19 11.74 -11.68
N VAL A 12 -16.21 11.52 -10.36
CA VAL A 12 -16.15 10.18 -9.75
C VAL A 12 -17.40 9.34 -10.09
N ALA A 13 -18.59 9.94 -10.06
CA ALA A 13 -19.81 9.21 -10.42
C ALA A 13 -19.83 8.81 -11.91
N VAL A 14 -19.35 9.68 -12.79
CA VAL A 14 -19.27 9.43 -14.24
C VAL A 14 -18.18 8.40 -14.57
N THR A 15 -17.03 8.42 -13.89
CA THR A 15 -16.00 7.39 -14.09
C THR A 15 -16.46 6.04 -13.57
N ILE A 16 -17.19 5.96 -12.46
CA ILE A 16 -17.81 4.71 -11.99
C ILE A 16 -18.85 4.19 -12.99
N LEU A 17 -19.69 5.06 -13.54
CA LEU A 17 -20.71 4.68 -14.52
C LEU A 17 -20.09 4.23 -15.85
N LEU A 18 -19.05 4.94 -16.32
CA LEU A 18 -18.30 4.54 -17.50
C LEU A 18 -17.55 3.24 -17.27
N PHE A 19 -16.97 3.02 -16.09
CA PHE A 19 -16.33 1.76 -15.73
C PHE A 19 -17.33 0.58 -15.74
N ILE A 20 -18.54 0.78 -15.23
CA ILE A 20 -19.62 -0.24 -15.27
C ILE A 20 -20.05 -0.54 -16.72
N VAL A 21 -20.11 0.47 -17.60
CA VAL A 21 -20.50 0.30 -19.00
C VAL A 21 -19.36 -0.29 -19.85
N HIS A 22 -18.12 0.07 -19.58
CA HIS A 22 -16.94 -0.44 -20.31
C HIS A 22 -16.60 -1.89 -19.94
N MET A 23 -16.89 -2.30 -18.70
CA MET A 23 -16.63 -3.65 -18.20
C MET A 23 -17.57 -4.73 -18.75
N GLY A 24 -18.54 -4.38 -19.60
CA GLY A 24 -19.52 -5.32 -20.15
C GLY A 24 -20.43 -5.89 -19.06
N GLY A 25 -21.72 -5.58 -19.10
CA GLY A 25 -22.69 -6.02 -18.09
C GLY A 25 -22.83 -7.53 -17.89
N GLU A 26 -22.08 -8.35 -18.64
CA GLU A 26 -22.06 -9.80 -18.57
C GLU A 26 -21.06 -10.36 -17.53
N GLY A 27 -20.03 -9.59 -17.13
CA GLY A 27 -19.03 -10.04 -16.15
C GLY A 27 -19.45 -9.90 -14.68
N VAL A 28 -20.53 -9.16 -14.41
CA VAL A 28 -21.04 -8.87 -13.04
C VAL A 28 -22.33 -9.61 -12.73
N SER A 29 -22.96 -10.22 -13.73
CA SER A 29 -24.14 -11.07 -13.52
C SER A 29 -23.73 -12.50 -13.20
N ILE A 30 -23.87 -12.89 -11.93
CA ILE A 30 -23.97 -14.31 -11.58
C ILE A 30 -25.18 -14.85 -12.38
N PRO A 31 -25.05 -15.90 -13.20
CA PRO A 31 -26.19 -16.47 -13.91
C PRO A 31 -27.19 -16.99 -12.87
N ILE A 32 -28.32 -16.30 -12.74
CA ILE A 32 -29.41 -16.70 -11.87
C ILE A 32 -30.12 -17.86 -12.57
N ALA A 33 -29.97 -19.07 -12.03
CA ALA A 33 -30.78 -20.20 -12.46
C ALA A 33 -32.25 -19.91 -12.11
N HIS A 34 -33.06 -19.59 -13.13
CA HIS A 34 -34.50 -19.43 -12.99
C HIS A 34 -35.15 -20.82 -12.78
N ALA A 35 -35.25 -21.28 -11.52
CA ALA A 35 -36.15 -22.36 -11.15
C ALA A 35 -37.49 -21.76 -10.71
N GLN A 36 -38.60 -22.20 -11.33
CA GLN A 36 -39.93 -21.60 -11.19
C GLN A 36 -40.80 -22.33 -10.15
N SER A 37 -41.39 -21.55 -9.23
CA SER A 37 -42.47 -21.83 -8.23
C SER A 37 -42.06 -22.59 -6.95
N ASN A 38 -42.29 -22.08 -5.73
CA ASN A 38 -43.52 -21.48 -5.16
C ASN A 38 -43.36 -20.07 -4.55
N THR A 39 -44.47 -19.43 -4.16
CA THR A 39 -44.55 -18.02 -3.69
C THR A 39 -43.69 -17.72 -2.45
N ALA A 40 -43.45 -18.71 -1.58
CA ALA A 40 -42.50 -18.59 -0.47
C ALA A 40 -41.03 -18.67 -0.92
N ASP A 41 -40.75 -19.41 -1.99
CA ASP A 41 -39.43 -19.48 -2.62
C ASP A 41 -39.09 -18.16 -3.31
N SER A 42 -40.08 -17.43 -3.84
CA SER A 42 -39.87 -16.14 -4.50
C SER A 42 -39.28 -15.06 -3.57
N MET A 43 -39.66 -15.04 -2.28
CA MET A 43 -39.06 -14.13 -1.31
C MET A 43 -37.64 -14.56 -0.93
N MET A 44 -37.38 -15.86 -0.76
CA MET A 44 -36.03 -16.35 -0.47
C MET A 44 -35.08 -16.13 -1.65
N THR A 45 -35.53 -16.33 -2.89
CA THR A 45 -34.72 -16.06 -4.09
C THR A 45 -34.45 -14.56 -4.25
N GLN A 46 -35.44 -13.69 -4.02
CA GLN A 46 -35.21 -12.23 -4.05
C GLN A 46 -34.25 -11.77 -2.96
N MET A 47 -34.35 -12.33 -1.75
CA MET A 47 -33.41 -12.01 -0.66
C MET A 47 -32.00 -12.51 -0.97
N ALA A 48 -31.86 -13.68 -1.61
CA ALA A 48 -30.58 -14.19 -2.07
C ALA A 48 -29.96 -13.30 -3.16
N VAL A 49 -30.76 -12.78 -4.10
CA VAL A 49 -30.28 -11.85 -5.13
C VAL A 49 -29.82 -10.54 -4.50
N VAL A 50 -30.58 -9.98 -3.57
CA VAL A 50 -30.21 -8.74 -2.85
C VAL A 50 -28.92 -8.94 -2.05
N MET A 51 -28.79 -10.06 -1.32
CA MET A 51 -27.56 -10.40 -0.60
C MET A 51 -26.38 -10.60 -1.56
N GLY A 52 -26.60 -11.23 -2.72
CA GLY A 52 -25.58 -11.37 -3.76
C GLY A 52 -25.09 -10.01 -4.27
N VAL A 53 -26.00 -9.08 -4.55
CA VAL A 53 -25.64 -7.71 -4.97
C VAL A 53 -24.86 -6.98 -3.88
N ILE A 54 -25.26 -7.11 -2.61
CA ILE A 54 -24.55 -6.50 -1.47
C ILE A 54 -23.14 -7.08 -1.34
N ILE A 55 -22.99 -8.41 -1.41
CA ILE A 55 -21.69 -9.08 -1.31
C ILE A 55 -20.79 -8.64 -2.47
N THR A 56 -21.29 -8.59 -3.69
CA THR A 56 -20.53 -8.11 -4.86
C THR A 56 -20.11 -6.66 -4.70
N ALA A 57 -20.98 -5.79 -4.18
CA ALA A 57 -20.66 -4.40 -3.90
C ALA A 57 -19.60 -4.24 -2.80
N MET A 58 -19.69 -5.02 -1.72
CA MET A 58 -18.68 -5.03 -0.65
C MET A 58 -17.33 -5.59 -1.13
N ASN A 59 -17.35 -6.61 -1.99
CA ASN A 59 -16.15 -7.15 -2.61
C ASN A 59 -15.48 -6.08 -3.49
N PHE A 60 -16.24 -5.44 -4.38
CA PHE A 60 -15.72 -4.35 -5.20
C PHE A 60 -15.14 -3.19 -4.36
N LEU A 61 -15.84 -2.78 -3.30
CA LEU A 61 -15.34 -1.75 -2.39
C LEU A 61 -14.03 -2.17 -1.73
N THR A 62 -13.91 -3.45 -1.35
CA THR A 62 -12.69 -4.02 -0.77
C THR A 62 -11.52 -3.93 -1.76
N TRP A 63 -11.75 -4.20 -3.05
CA TRP A 63 -10.74 -4.03 -4.11
C TRP A 63 -10.30 -2.58 -4.27
N VAL A 64 -11.23 -1.62 -4.28
CA VAL A 64 -10.91 -0.18 -4.35
C VAL A 64 -10.09 0.25 -3.14
N LEU A 65 -10.45 -0.23 -1.94
CA LEU A 65 -9.71 0.05 -0.71
C LEU A 65 -8.31 -0.56 -0.76
N PHE A 66 -8.14 -1.79 -1.25
CA PHE A 66 -6.82 -2.40 -1.38
C PHE A 66 -5.93 -1.70 -2.39
N TYR A 67 -6.48 -1.29 -3.53
CA TYR A 67 -5.74 -0.49 -4.50
C TYR A 67 -5.29 0.84 -3.90
N ALA A 68 -6.18 1.54 -3.18
CA ALA A 68 -5.84 2.77 -2.49
C ALA A 68 -4.79 2.56 -1.39
N LEU A 69 -4.89 1.45 -0.63
CA LEU A 69 -3.90 1.09 0.38
C LEU A 69 -2.54 0.77 -0.23
N ASN A 70 -2.48 0.06 -1.36
CA ASN A 70 -1.23 -0.21 -2.07
C ASN A 70 -0.56 1.09 -2.52
N ILE A 71 -1.32 2.06 -3.04
CA ILE A 71 -0.78 3.38 -3.42
C ILE A 71 -0.29 4.16 -2.19
N ILE A 72 -1.10 4.22 -1.12
CA ILE A 72 -0.76 4.98 0.09
C ILE A 72 0.41 4.35 0.84
N MET A 73 0.54 3.03 0.80
CA MET A 73 1.58 2.31 1.52
C MET A 73 2.87 2.16 0.70
N ASP A 74 2.85 2.52 -0.59
CA ASP A 74 4.05 2.57 -1.42
C ASP A 74 4.89 3.81 -1.02
N PRO A 75 6.08 3.61 -0.41
CA PRO A 75 6.98 4.72 -0.10
C PRO A 75 7.42 5.48 -1.35
N ALA A 76 7.40 4.86 -2.54
CA ALA A 76 7.68 5.56 -3.80
C ALA A 76 6.61 6.59 -4.14
N PHE A 77 5.33 6.33 -3.85
CA PHE A 77 4.25 7.29 -4.05
C PHE A 77 4.32 8.45 -3.05
N ILE A 78 4.53 8.17 -1.76
CA ILE A 78 4.58 9.23 -0.74
C ILE A 78 5.87 10.03 -0.83
N PHE A 79 7.01 9.37 -0.94
CA PHE A 79 8.31 10.02 -0.80
C PHE A 79 9.04 10.22 -2.13
N GLY A 80 8.54 9.66 -3.24
CA GLY A 80 9.16 9.77 -4.55
C GLY A 80 10.42 8.92 -4.71
N THR A 81 10.61 7.91 -3.86
CA THR A 81 11.81 7.06 -3.88
C THR A 81 11.74 6.08 -5.05
N GLU A 82 12.49 6.34 -6.12
CA GLU A 82 12.72 5.38 -7.19
C GLU A 82 13.59 4.19 -6.71
N PRO A 83 13.43 2.99 -7.32
CA PRO A 83 14.25 1.82 -7.02
C PRO A 83 15.69 2.06 -7.49
N GLY A 84 16.50 2.70 -6.65
CA GLY A 84 17.88 3.07 -6.94
C GLY A 84 18.61 3.87 -5.85
N GLY A 85 17.94 4.17 -4.73
CA GLY A 85 18.56 4.83 -3.59
C GLY A 85 18.79 6.34 -3.76
N GLN A 86 18.14 6.98 -4.74
CA GLN A 86 18.07 8.44 -4.79
C GLN A 86 16.99 8.96 -3.84
N ASP A 87 17.37 9.94 -3.02
CA ASP A 87 16.47 10.69 -2.14
C ASP A 87 15.26 11.15 -2.96
N GLY A 88 14.06 10.68 -2.61
CA GLY A 88 12.88 10.93 -3.44
C GLY A 88 12.49 12.42 -3.50
N SER A 89 11.73 12.80 -4.52
CA SER A 89 11.45 14.21 -4.84
C SER A 89 10.86 15.01 -3.66
N LEU A 90 10.05 14.35 -2.82
CA LEU A 90 9.48 14.98 -1.63
C LEU A 90 10.55 15.18 -0.54
N LEU A 91 11.46 14.22 -0.37
CA LEU A 91 12.54 14.31 0.61
C LEU A 91 13.54 15.41 0.24
N MET A 92 13.83 15.57 -1.06
CA MET A 92 14.60 16.70 -1.59
C MET A 92 13.91 18.04 -1.29
N MET A 93 12.60 18.14 -1.56
CA MET A 93 11.83 19.36 -1.30
C MET A 93 11.79 19.71 0.19
N ILE A 94 11.55 18.73 1.07
CA ILE A 94 11.59 18.95 2.52
C ILE A 94 12.99 19.39 2.96
N HIS A 95 14.05 18.76 2.43
CA HIS A 95 15.41 19.12 2.76
C HIS A 95 15.73 20.57 2.34
N GLU A 96 15.25 21.02 1.18
CA GLU A 96 15.40 22.41 0.73
C GLU A 96 14.65 23.39 1.64
N ILE A 97 13.41 23.08 2.02
CA ILE A 97 12.65 23.87 3.00
C ILE A 97 13.37 23.93 4.35
N TRP A 98 13.95 22.80 4.78
CA TRP A 98 14.75 22.74 6.01
C TRP A 98 16.01 23.61 5.91
N GLN A 99 16.75 23.56 4.80
CA GLN A 99 17.92 24.41 4.57
C GLN A 99 17.54 25.89 4.64
N LEU A 100 16.45 26.29 3.98
CA LEU A 100 15.93 27.65 4.05
C LEU A 100 15.58 28.06 5.49
N SER A 101 14.89 27.20 6.23
CA SER A 101 14.54 27.46 7.64
C SER A 101 15.79 27.61 8.52
N ARG A 102 16.79 26.75 8.33
CA ARG A 102 18.06 26.80 9.08
C ARG A 102 18.82 28.09 8.78
N ASP A 103 18.90 28.46 7.50
CA ASP A 103 19.61 29.66 7.06
C ASP A 103 18.91 30.92 7.58
N LEU A 104 17.57 30.96 7.57
CA LEU A 104 16.78 32.04 8.18
C LEU A 104 17.05 32.18 9.68
N VAL A 105 17.08 31.07 10.42
CA VAL A 105 17.36 31.08 11.86
C VAL A 105 18.80 31.52 12.13
N ASN A 106 19.78 31.09 11.32
CA ASN A 106 21.18 31.53 11.44
C ASN A 106 21.33 33.03 11.20
N VAL A 107 20.63 33.59 10.21
CA VAL A 107 20.57 35.05 9.99
C VAL A 107 19.94 35.75 11.19
N GLY A 108 18.84 35.22 11.73
CA GLY A 108 18.21 35.74 12.95
C GLY A 108 19.17 35.73 14.15
N PHE A 109 19.96 34.67 14.32
CA PHE A 109 20.99 34.58 15.35
C PHE A 109 22.12 35.60 15.16
N ALA A 110 22.57 35.85 13.93
CA ALA A 110 23.56 36.89 13.64
C ALA A 110 23.05 38.29 14.03
N ILE A 111 21.79 38.62 13.68
CA ILE A 111 21.15 39.88 14.06
C ILE A 111 21.04 39.99 15.58
N PHE A 112 20.62 38.92 16.26
CA PHE A 112 20.52 38.89 17.72
C PHE A 112 21.87 39.17 18.41
N LEU A 113 22.97 38.61 17.89
CA LEU A 113 24.32 38.88 18.41
C LEU A 113 24.72 40.35 18.24
N ILE A 114 24.43 40.95 17.08
CA ILE A 114 24.74 42.36 16.82
C ILE A 114 23.96 43.27 17.77
N VAL A 115 22.64 43.04 17.92
CA VAL A 115 21.80 43.83 18.84
C VAL A 115 22.28 43.68 20.28
N THR A 116 22.62 42.47 20.69
CA THR A 116 23.14 42.19 22.04
C THR A 116 24.48 42.89 22.27
N ALA A 117 25.38 42.88 21.29
CA ALA A 117 26.67 43.58 21.37
C ALA A 117 26.49 45.11 21.52
N ILE A 118 25.59 45.70 20.73
CA ILE A 118 25.26 47.13 20.82
C ILE A 118 24.65 47.46 22.19
N TYR A 119 23.72 46.62 22.68
CA TYR A 119 23.08 46.82 23.98
C TYR A 119 24.09 46.81 25.14
N ILE A 120 25.03 45.85 25.14
CA ILE A 120 26.09 45.75 26.16
C ILE A 120 27.05 46.94 26.05
N ALA A 121 27.40 47.38 24.84
CA ALA A 121 28.28 48.52 24.63
C ALA A 121 27.70 49.83 25.20
N VAL A 122 26.37 50.02 25.09
CA VAL A 122 25.67 51.21 25.65
C VAL A 122 25.39 51.04 27.14
N ARG A 123 25.13 49.82 27.63
CA ARG A 123 24.80 49.54 29.04
C ARG A 123 25.68 48.42 29.62
N PRO A 124 26.91 48.73 30.05
CA PRO A 124 27.84 47.71 30.56
C PRO A 124 27.39 47.04 31.87
N ALA A 125 26.44 47.63 32.60
CA ALA A 125 25.87 47.05 33.82
C ALA A 125 25.19 45.68 33.61
N HIS A 126 24.75 45.35 32.38
CA HIS A 126 24.05 44.10 32.06
C HIS A 126 24.95 42.98 31.50
N LEU A 127 26.28 43.15 31.59
CA LEU A 127 27.24 42.20 31.01
C LEU A 127 27.18 40.81 31.69
N GLU A 128 26.86 40.77 32.99
CA GLU A 128 26.64 39.53 33.75
C GLU A 128 25.41 38.74 33.26
N GLU A 129 24.34 39.43 32.83
CA GLU A 129 23.12 38.80 32.33
C GLU A 129 23.34 38.21 30.93
N ALA A 130 24.07 38.91 30.07
CA ALA A 130 24.42 38.44 28.74
C ALA A 130 25.32 37.19 28.77
N LYS A 131 26.30 37.15 29.68
CA LYS A 131 27.18 35.98 29.88
C LYS A 131 26.39 34.72 30.26
N LYS A 132 25.30 34.86 31.02
CA LYS A 132 24.42 33.74 31.39
C LYS A 132 23.57 33.22 30.22
N ALA A 133 23.24 34.08 29.26
CA ALA A 133 22.44 33.71 28.08
C ALA A 133 23.28 33.06 26.96
N LEU A 134 24.57 33.42 26.87
CA LEU A 134 25.51 32.96 25.86
C LEU A 134 25.60 31.42 25.72
N PRO A 135 25.72 30.61 26.79
CA PRO A 135 25.78 29.14 26.64
C PRO A 135 24.48 28.55 26.10
N LYS A 136 23.31 29.09 26.48
CA LYS A 136 22.02 28.63 25.96
C LYS A 136 21.89 28.93 24.46
N PHE A 137 22.42 30.07 24.03
CA PHE A 137 22.44 30.48 22.64
C PHE A 137 23.34 29.58 21.77
N VAL A 138 24.53 29.24 22.25
CA VAL A 138 25.43 28.30 21.54
C VAL A 138 24.77 26.93 21.37
N ILE A 139 24.11 26.42 22.41
CA ILE A 139 23.35 25.16 22.32
C ILE A 139 22.23 25.27 21.28
N ALA A 140 21.50 26.38 21.24
CA ALA A 140 20.42 26.58 20.27
C ALA A 140 20.93 26.58 18.81
N ILE A 141 22.06 27.24 18.53
CA ILE A 141 22.68 27.23 17.18
C ILE A 141 23.04 25.81 16.77
N VAL A 142 23.68 25.06 17.66
CA VAL A 142 24.07 23.68 17.41
C VAL A 142 22.82 22.84 17.14
N LEU A 143 21.80 22.94 17.99
CA LEU A 143 20.59 22.14 17.91
C LEU A 143 19.83 22.37 16.60
N VAL A 144 19.69 23.63 16.14
CA VAL A 144 19.04 23.96 14.87
C VAL A 144 19.71 23.25 13.69
N ASN A 145 21.05 23.18 13.67
CA ASN A 145 21.79 22.46 12.63
C ASN A 145 21.56 20.94 12.69
N PHE A 146 21.31 20.38 13.87
CA PHE A 146 21.05 18.96 14.07
C PHE A 146 19.56 18.57 13.95
N THR A 147 18.64 19.51 13.71
CA THR A 147 17.21 19.20 13.60
C THR A 147 16.89 18.20 12.48
N TRP A 148 17.66 18.18 11.40
CA TRP A 148 17.47 17.24 10.28
C TRP A 148 17.92 15.80 10.59
N PHE A 149 18.78 15.63 11.59
CA PHE A 149 19.28 14.32 11.97
C PHE A 149 18.17 13.45 12.56
N ILE A 150 17.29 14.03 13.40
CA ILE A 150 16.26 13.27 14.12
C ILE A 150 15.23 12.65 13.15
N PRO A 151 14.63 13.39 12.20
CA PRO A 151 13.70 12.81 11.23
C PRO A 151 14.34 11.72 10.37
N ARG A 152 15.61 11.88 9.94
CA ARG A 152 16.33 10.86 9.17
C ARG A 152 16.48 9.56 9.96
N VAL A 153 16.95 9.65 11.20
CA VAL A 153 17.10 8.46 12.05
C VAL A 153 15.75 7.77 12.30
N LEU A 154 14.68 8.54 12.54
CA LEU A 154 13.34 7.96 12.70
C LEU A 154 12.87 7.24 11.45
N PHE A 155 13.14 7.81 10.27
CA PHE A 155 12.79 7.19 8.99
C PHE A 155 13.57 5.88 8.78
N ASP A 156 14.88 5.88 8.99
CA ASP A 156 15.72 4.69 8.86
C ASP A 156 15.26 3.57 9.82
N VAL A 157 14.97 3.92 11.08
CA VAL A 157 14.45 2.97 12.07
C VAL A 157 13.09 2.42 11.64
N SER A 158 12.20 3.25 11.08
CA SER A 158 10.90 2.79 10.60
C SER A 158 11.04 1.79 9.46
N GLN A 159 11.96 2.04 8.51
CA GLN A 159 12.22 1.10 7.41
C GLN A 159 12.77 -0.23 7.90
N ILE A 160 13.72 -0.21 8.84
CA ILE A 160 14.30 -1.42 9.43
C ILE A 160 13.24 -2.21 10.20
N LEU A 161 12.41 -1.53 11.00
CA LEU A 161 11.32 -2.18 11.75
C LEU A 161 10.32 -2.82 10.80
N THR A 162 9.92 -2.11 9.76
CA THR A 162 9.01 -2.62 8.73
C THR A 162 9.60 -3.85 8.04
N TYR A 163 10.87 -3.81 7.64
CA TYR A 163 11.56 -4.96 7.06
C TYR A 163 11.61 -6.16 8.02
N THR A 164 11.93 -5.90 9.28
CA THR A 164 11.98 -6.94 10.34
C THR A 164 10.63 -7.62 10.52
N VAL A 165 9.53 -6.84 10.55
CA VAL A 165 8.17 -7.40 10.68
C VAL A 165 7.82 -8.30 9.49
N TYR A 166 8.21 -7.92 8.27
CA TYR A 166 7.98 -8.76 7.10
C TYR A 166 8.84 -10.03 7.06
N GLN A 167 9.92 -10.10 7.82
CA GLN A 167 10.75 -11.30 7.94
C GLN A 167 10.25 -12.30 9.00
N ILE A 168 9.35 -11.90 9.90
CA ILE A 168 8.83 -12.78 10.97
C ILE A 168 8.30 -14.13 10.44
N PRO A 169 7.53 -14.20 9.33
CA PRO A 169 7.05 -15.48 8.81
C PRO A 169 8.18 -16.44 8.44
N ASN A 170 9.29 -15.93 7.91
CA ASN A 170 10.47 -16.71 7.55
C ASN A 170 11.23 -17.22 8.77
N MET A 171 11.20 -16.47 9.89
CA MET A 171 11.85 -16.88 11.15
C MET A 171 11.08 -17.99 11.88
N LEU A 172 9.76 -18.05 11.71
CA LEU A 172 8.91 -19.05 12.40
C LEU A 172 8.83 -20.40 11.68
N SER A 173 9.26 -20.49 10.43
CA SER A 173 9.28 -21.75 9.66
C SER A 173 10.69 -22.06 9.14
N PRO A 174 11.62 -22.50 10.02
CA PRO A 174 13.02 -22.74 9.67
C PRO A 174 13.21 -23.91 8.67
N ASN A 175 12.23 -24.80 8.55
CA ASN A 175 12.25 -25.92 7.60
C ASN A 175 11.65 -25.58 6.22
N GLY A 176 11.30 -24.31 6.01
CA GLY A 176 10.60 -23.86 4.81
C GLY A 176 9.13 -24.25 4.84
N CYS A 177 8.31 -23.46 4.14
CA CYS A 177 6.92 -23.80 3.93
C CYS A 177 6.86 -24.95 2.90
N VAL A 178 6.24 -26.06 3.28
CA VAL A 178 6.13 -27.28 2.49
C VAL A 178 4.67 -27.69 2.37
N ILE A 179 4.19 -27.87 1.14
CA ILE A 179 2.83 -28.33 0.86
C ILE A 179 2.88 -29.85 0.64
N PRO A 180 2.05 -30.64 1.37
CA PRO A 180 1.92 -32.06 1.09
C PRO A 180 1.30 -32.27 -0.29
N PRO A 181 1.71 -33.31 -1.04
CA PRO A 181 1.14 -33.59 -2.35
C PRO A 181 -0.38 -33.82 -2.25
N PRO A 182 -1.17 -33.31 -3.23
CA PRO A 182 -2.64 -33.40 -3.19
C PRO A 182 -3.16 -34.84 -3.12
N ASP A 183 -2.42 -35.79 -3.67
CA ASP A 183 -2.81 -37.21 -3.72
C ASP A 183 -2.09 -38.08 -2.66
N GLY A 184 -1.32 -37.46 -1.75
CA GLY A 184 -0.49 -38.20 -0.78
C GLY A 184 0.69 -38.97 -1.39
N VAL A 185 0.81 -38.98 -2.71
CA VAL A 185 1.86 -39.66 -3.48
C VAL A 185 2.72 -38.61 -4.18
N GLY A 186 3.96 -38.43 -3.71
CA GLY A 186 4.94 -37.55 -4.34
C GLY A 186 5.86 -36.85 -3.35
N PRO A 187 6.97 -36.27 -3.81
CA PRO A 187 7.80 -35.46 -2.94
C PRO A 187 7.04 -34.20 -2.50
N PRO A 188 7.25 -33.74 -1.27
CA PRO A 188 6.75 -32.45 -0.81
C PRO A 188 7.16 -31.33 -1.76
N ARG A 189 6.24 -30.42 -2.07
CA ARG A 189 6.54 -29.24 -2.90
C ARG A 189 6.80 -28.02 -2.01
N PRO A 190 7.75 -27.14 -2.37
CA PRO A 190 7.90 -25.87 -1.68
C PRO A 190 6.62 -25.05 -1.84
N CYS A 191 6.28 -24.22 -0.84
CA CYS A 191 5.13 -23.34 -0.96
C CYS A 191 5.33 -22.31 -2.06
N ASP A 192 4.26 -22.05 -2.80
CA ASP A 192 4.24 -20.99 -3.80
C ASP A 192 3.82 -19.68 -3.11
N ILE A 193 4.58 -18.62 -3.37
CA ILE A 193 4.25 -17.26 -2.96
C ILE A 193 3.76 -16.50 -4.18
N VAL A 194 2.75 -15.66 -3.98
CA VAL A 194 2.30 -14.77 -5.03
C VAL A 194 3.25 -13.59 -5.07
N THR A 195 3.91 -13.44 -6.20
CA THR A 195 4.87 -12.36 -6.42
C THR A 195 4.25 -11.20 -7.18
N ASN A 196 3.41 -11.48 -8.16
CA ASN A 196 2.79 -10.46 -8.98
C ASN A 196 1.30 -10.73 -9.16
N VAL A 197 0.51 -9.66 -9.26
CA VAL A 197 -0.91 -9.72 -9.57
C VAL A 197 -1.19 -8.64 -10.60
N VAL A 198 -1.69 -9.07 -11.75
CA VAL A 198 -2.02 -8.20 -12.87
C VAL A 198 -3.53 -8.23 -13.07
N PHE A 199 -4.08 -7.06 -13.35
CA PHE A 199 -5.52 -6.84 -13.39
C PHE A 199 -5.94 -6.33 -14.77
N PHE A 200 -7.18 -6.64 -15.14
CA PHE A 200 -7.87 -6.07 -16.32
C PHE A 200 -7.13 -6.32 -17.65
N GLU A 201 -7.06 -5.31 -18.53
CA GLU A 201 -6.57 -5.45 -19.90
C GLU A 201 -5.14 -6.00 -20.00
N ASP A 202 -4.30 -5.70 -19.00
CA ASP A 202 -2.93 -6.21 -18.88
C ASP A 202 -2.90 -7.75 -18.70
N THR A 203 -4.03 -8.40 -18.38
CA THR A 203 -4.14 -9.87 -18.32
C THR A 203 -4.21 -10.52 -19.69
N ASN A 204 -4.52 -9.78 -20.75
CA ASN A 204 -4.59 -10.31 -22.12
C ASN A 204 -3.20 -10.58 -22.70
N ASP A 205 -2.18 -9.88 -22.19
CA ASP A 205 -0.78 -10.03 -22.61
C ASP A 205 -0.06 -11.18 -21.89
N ILE A 206 -0.72 -11.80 -20.91
CA ILE A 206 -0.14 -12.87 -20.08
C ILE A 206 -0.70 -14.21 -20.54
N THR A 207 0.17 -15.15 -20.92
CA THR A 207 -0.20 -16.54 -21.23
C THR A 207 -0.37 -17.37 -19.96
N ASP A 208 -1.35 -18.28 -19.93
CA ASP A 208 -1.67 -19.05 -18.72
C ASP A 208 -0.69 -20.21 -18.60
N GLY A 209 -0.10 -20.41 -17.41
CA GLY A 209 0.91 -21.43 -17.14
C GLY A 209 2.33 -21.10 -17.59
N GLU A 210 2.55 -19.99 -18.30
CA GLU A 210 3.89 -19.48 -18.63
C GLU A 210 4.46 -18.76 -17.40
N ASP A 211 5.74 -18.96 -17.07
CA ASP A 211 6.43 -18.31 -15.92
C ASP A 211 5.70 -18.33 -14.56
N GLY A 212 4.85 -19.33 -14.32
CA GLY A 212 4.09 -19.48 -13.07
C GLY A 212 2.86 -18.57 -12.94
N TRP A 213 2.41 -17.97 -14.05
CA TRP A 213 1.15 -17.25 -14.13
C TRP A 213 -0.05 -18.21 -14.12
N ASP A 214 -1.02 -17.90 -13.28
CA ASP A 214 -2.31 -18.58 -13.19
C ASP A 214 -3.41 -17.52 -13.37
N CYS A 215 -4.23 -17.70 -14.41
CA CYS A 215 -5.25 -16.75 -14.83
C CYS A 215 -6.67 -17.32 -14.63
N PRO A 216 -7.16 -17.40 -13.38
CA PRO A 216 -8.44 -18.05 -13.09
C PRO A 216 -9.66 -17.32 -13.68
N LEU A 217 -9.54 -16.02 -13.95
CA LEU A 217 -10.63 -15.16 -14.42
C LEU A 217 -10.10 -14.19 -15.46
N ARG A 218 -9.81 -14.64 -16.69
CA ARG A 218 -9.59 -13.70 -17.80
C ARG A 218 -10.91 -13.02 -18.22
N PRO A 219 -10.90 -11.70 -18.51
CA PRO A 219 -9.79 -10.75 -18.53
C PRO A 219 -9.64 -9.91 -17.24
N LEU A 220 -10.04 -10.43 -16.08
CA LEU A 220 -10.10 -9.65 -14.83
C LEU A 220 -8.84 -9.75 -13.97
N VAL A 221 -8.30 -10.95 -13.77
CA VAL A 221 -7.15 -11.15 -12.88
C VAL A 221 -6.29 -12.35 -13.28
N CYS A 222 -4.98 -12.11 -13.28
CA CYS A 222 -3.94 -13.13 -13.33
C CYS A 222 -2.98 -12.90 -12.17
N TYR A 223 -2.50 -13.98 -11.56
CA TYR A 223 -1.48 -13.88 -10.53
C TYR A 223 -0.30 -14.80 -10.85
N GLN A 224 0.90 -14.32 -10.52
CA GLN A 224 2.13 -15.07 -10.69
C GLN A 224 2.51 -15.71 -9.37
N SER A 225 2.55 -17.04 -9.36
CA SER A 225 3.00 -17.84 -8.24
C SER A 225 4.40 -18.39 -8.53
N VAL A 226 5.34 -18.16 -7.62
CA VAL A 226 6.69 -18.73 -7.72
C VAL A 226 7.03 -19.46 -6.41
N PRO A 227 7.88 -20.49 -6.47
CA PRO A 227 8.32 -21.18 -5.26
C PRO A 227 9.00 -20.20 -4.30
N ALA A 228 8.69 -20.29 -3.02
CA ALA A 228 9.27 -19.47 -1.95
C ALA A 228 10.81 -19.56 -1.85
N THR A 229 11.41 -20.56 -2.50
CA THR A 229 12.87 -20.75 -2.60
C THR A 229 13.55 -19.85 -3.62
N LYS A 230 12.79 -19.20 -4.50
CA LYS A 230 13.25 -18.22 -5.49
C LYS A 230 12.38 -16.96 -5.39
N PRO A 231 12.46 -16.19 -4.29
CA PRO A 231 11.80 -14.90 -4.26
C PRO A 231 12.43 -14.03 -5.36
N GLY A 232 11.64 -13.65 -6.36
CA GLY A 232 12.09 -12.67 -7.35
C GLY A 232 12.44 -11.34 -6.68
N ASN A 233 13.04 -10.41 -7.43
CA ASN A 233 13.42 -9.06 -6.98
C ASN A 233 12.23 -8.14 -6.59
N ILE A 234 11.03 -8.70 -6.40
CA ILE A 234 9.83 -7.95 -6.07
C ILE A 234 9.86 -7.66 -4.56
N GLY A 235 9.66 -6.40 -4.17
CA GLY A 235 9.75 -5.97 -2.77
C GLY A 235 8.87 -6.81 -1.84
N MET A 236 9.43 -7.29 -0.72
CA MET A 236 8.77 -8.20 0.24
C MET A 236 7.39 -7.69 0.70
N GLN A 237 7.19 -6.38 0.76
CA GLN A 237 5.91 -5.73 1.08
C GLN A 237 4.77 -6.16 0.14
N SER A 238 5.02 -6.09 -1.16
CA SER A 238 4.03 -6.45 -2.19
C SER A 238 3.70 -7.93 -2.16
N GLN A 239 4.67 -8.80 -1.89
CA GLN A 239 4.48 -10.24 -1.78
C GLN A 239 3.56 -10.60 -0.60
N VAL A 240 3.73 -9.93 0.55
CA VAL A 240 2.90 -10.14 1.74
C VAL A 240 1.46 -9.67 1.48
N LEU A 241 1.25 -8.49 0.90
CA LEU A 241 -0.09 -8.02 0.57
C LEU A 241 -0.77 -8.86 -0.51
N ASN A 242 -0.07 -9.19 -1.58
CA ASN A 242 -0.61 -10.03 -2.66
C ASN A 242 -1.00 -11.41 -2.14
N GLY A 243 -0.14 -12.01 -1.29
CA GLY A 243 -0.44 -13.26 -0.60
C GLY A 243 -1.64 -13.16 0.34
N LEU A 244 -1.80 -12.04 1.07
CA LEU A 244 -2.95 -11.79 1.92
C LEU A 244 -4.23 -11.68 1.09
N VAL A 245 -4.22 -10.88 0.03
CA VAL A 245 -5.38 -10.65 -0.85
C VAL A 245 -5.84 -11.95 -1.49
N ILE A 246 -4.92 -12.74 -2.06
CA ILE A 246 -5.31 -13.99 -2.75
C ILE A 246 -5.87 -15.04 -1.78
N ASN A 247 -5.26 -15.18 -0.60
CA ASN A 247 -5.75 -16.13 0.40
C ASN A 247 -7.06 -15.67 1.05
N TYR A 248 -7.16 -14.42 1.50
CA TYR A 248 -8.34 -13.93 2.20
C TYR A 248 -9.52 -13.68 1.27
N ALA A 249 -9.29 -13.14 0.08
CA ALA A 249 -10.36 -12.93 -0.90
C ALA A 249 -10.77 -14.22 -1.61
N ARG A 250 -10.10 -15.36 -1.34
CA ARG A 250 -10.52 -16.69 -1.85
C ARG A 250 -10.68 -16.74 -3.37
N LEU A 251 -9.88 -15.96 -4.10
CA LEU A 251 -9.99 -15.78 -5.55
C LEU A 251 -9.98 -17.11 -6.32
N LYS A 252 -9.12 -18.04 -5.90
CA LYS A 252 -9.04 -19.38 -6.48
C LYS A 252 -10.37 -20.15 -6.40
N THR A 253 -11.09 -20.01 -5.29
CA THR A 253 -12.37 -20.69 -5.07
C THR A 253 -13.59 -19.96 -5.65
N LEU A 254 -13.48 -18.65 -5.91
CA LEU A 254 -14.53 -17.88 -6.59
C LEU A 254 -14.61 -18.20 -8.09
N ALA A 255 -13.48 -18.57 -8.70
CA ALA A 255 -13.41 -18.95 -10.10
C ALA A 255 -13.84 -20.41 -10.36
N THR A 256 -13.68 -21.29 -9.39
CA THR A 256 -14.13 -22.67 -9.49
C THR A 256 -15.58 -22.80 -9.05
N ILE A 257 -16.51 -22.87 -10.02
CA ILE A 257 -17.87 -23.32 -9.75
C ILE A 257 -17.78 -24.79 -9.31
N SER A 258 -18.06 -25.05 -8.04
CA SER A 258 -18.15 -26.41 -7.52
C SER A 258 -19.28 -27.13 -8.25
N ASP A 259 -18.98 -28.04 -9.18
CA ASP A 259 -20.00 -28.85 -9.85
C ASP A 259 -20.61 -29.81 -8.81
N PRO A 260 -21.89 -29.66 -8.44
CA PRO A 260 -22.52 -30.53 -7.45
C PRO A 260 -22.63 -31.99 -7.91
N ARG A 261 -22.34 -32.31 -9.18
CA ARG A 261 -22.32 -33.69 -9.69
C ARG A 261 -21.06 -34.47 -9.36
N ALA A 262 -19.96 -33.80 -8.99
CA ALA A 262 -18.70 -34.46 -8.68
C ALA A 262 -18.65 -35.08 -7.27
N ALA A 263 -19.64 -34.80 -6.41
CA ALA A 263 -19.69 -35.32 -5.04
C ALA A 263 -20.38 -36.70 -4.90
N ASN A 264 -20.92 -37.27 -5.99
CA ASN A 264 -21.64 -38.55 -5.98
C ASN A 264 -21.08 -39.58 -7.00
N GLY A 265 -19.79 -39.48 -7.35
CA GLY A 265 -19.07 -40.46 -8.18
C GLY A 265 -18.16 -41.34 -7.33
#